data_AF-A0A5K1BTX9-F1
#
_entry.id   AF-A0A5K1BTX9-F1
#
_cell.length_a   1.000
_cell.length_b   1.000
_cell.length_c   1.000
_cell.angle_alpha   90.00
_cell.angle_beta   90.00
_cell.angle_gamma   90.00
#
_symmetry.space_group_name_H-M   'P 1'
#
loop_
_entity.id
_entity.type
_entity.pdbx_description
1 polymer ?
#
loop_
_entity_poly.entity_id
_entity_poly.type
_entity_poly.pdbx_seq_one_letter_code
_entity_poly.pdbx_strand_id
1 'polypeptide(L)'
;ATSDTCVAMDEWVMHPTAKTALDHILPCVDIATANESLYQSKKVTYQMVNVVNQVIMNISNQNFVPSLSLFYYNQSGPLMPTLCNPFTPDMMDRQCEAGEVDFDNATQ
;
A
#
# COMPACT_ATOMS: atom_id res chain seq x y z
N ALA A 1 14.61 -10.95 -27.80
CA ALA A 1 14.88 -11.54 -26.47
C ALA A 1 13.77 -11.21 -25.46
N THR A 2 13.24 -9.98 -25.38
CA THR A 2 12.13 -9.64 -24.44
C THR A 2 10.84 -10.43 -24.68
N SER A 3 10.57 -10.84 -25.93
CA SER A 3 9.37 -11.63 -26.29
C SER A 3 9.36 -13.00 -25.63
N ASP A 4 10.51 -13.65 -25.48
CA ASP A 4 10.58 -15.03 -24.98
C ASP A 4 10.28 -15.09 -23.48
N THR A 5 10.65 -14.03 -22.74
CA THR A 5 10.35 -13.93 -21.31
C THR A 5 8.86 -13.69 -21.05
N CYS A 6 8.19 -12.86 -21.85
CA CYS A 6 6.74 -12.64 -21.71
C CYS A 6 5.95 -13.93 -21.98
N VAL A 7 6.32 -14.68 -23.03
CA VAL A 7 5.69 -15.96 -23.36
C VAL A 7 5.95 -16.99 -22.26
N ALA A 8 7.19 -17.09 -21.75
CA ALA A 8 7.52 -17.99 -20.66
C ALA A 8 6.75 -17.65 -19.36
N MET A 9 6.57 -16.37 -19.05
CA MET A 9 5.76 -15.92 -17.91
C MET A 9 4.29 -16.29 -18.08
N ASP A 10 3.72 -16.09 -19.28
CA ASP A 10 2.32 -16.46 -19.57
C ASP A 10 2.09 -17.97 -19.43
N GLU A 11 2.97 -18.79 -20.02
CA GLU A 11 2.93 -20.25 -19.89
C GLU A 11 3.00 -20.71 -18.43
N TRP A 12 3.87 -20.09 -17.63
CA TRP A 12 3.99 -20.40 -16.20
C TRP A 12 2.76 -19.97 -15.40
N VAL A 13 2.19 -18.79 -15.66
CA VAL A 13 0.98 -18.30 -14.98
C VAL A 13 -0.21 -19.23 -15.26
N MET A 14 -0.36 -19.68 -16.50
CA MET A 14 -1.43 -20.61 -16.88
C MET A 14 -1.21 -22.03 -16.34
N HIS A 15 0.04 -22.45 -16.19
CA HIS A 15 0.42 -23.81 -15.78
C HIS A 15 1.53 -23.84 -14.71
N PRO A 16 1.29 -23.32 -13.50
CA PRO A 16 2.34 -23.10 -12.49
C PRO A 16 2.92 -24.39 -11.90
N THR A 17 2.25 -25.52 -12.09
CA THR A 17 2.71 -26.86 -11.66
C THR A 17 3.26 -27.70 -12.81
N ALA A 18 3.18 -27.21 -14.06
CA ALA A 18 3.75 -27.88 -15.21
C ALA A 18 5.23 -27.53 -15.38
N LYS A 19 5.96 -28.40 -16.09
CA LYS A 19 7.33 -28.09 -16.50
C LYS A 19 7.33 -27.06 -17.61
N THR A 20 7.60 -25.81 -17.26
CA THR A 20 7.71 -24.66 -18.17
C THR A 20 9.13 -24.12 -18.13
N ALA A 21 9.49 -23.20 -19.02
CA ALA A 21 10.82 -22.58 -19.00
C ALA A 21 11.16 -21.88 -17.66
N LEU A 22 10.16 -21.51 -16.86
CA LEU A 22 10.33 -20.84 -15.57
C LEU A 22 10.20 -21.76 -14.35
N ASP A 23 9.86 -23.04 -14.51
CA ASP A 23 9.65 -23.98 -13.38
C ASP A 23 10.93 -24.18 -12.53
N HIS A 24 12.10 -24.11 -13.16
CA HIS A 24 13.41 -24.28 -12.55
C HIS A 24 13.96 -22.97 -11.96
N ILE A 25 13.33 -21.83 -12.27
CA ILE A 25 13.78 -20.49 -11.87
C ILE A 25 12.89 -19.94 -10.74
N LEU A 26 11.58 -20.04 -10.91
CA LEU A 26 10.61 -19.60 -9.92
C LEU A 26 10.33 -20.76 -8.94
N PRO A 27 10.54 -20.58 -7.63
CA PRO A 27 10.19 -21.62 -6.67
C PRO A 27 8.71 -21.97 -6.82
N CYS A 28 8.34 -23.23 -6.52
CA CYS A 28 6.94 -23.67 -6.55
C CYS A 28 6.07 -22.67 -5.76
N VAL A 29 5.28 -21.87 -6.46
CA VAL A 29 4.40 -20.87 -5.85
C VAL A 29 3.12 -21.59 -5.43
N ASP A 30 2.88 -21.66 -4.13
CA ASP A 30 1.59 -22.08 -3.61
C ASP A 30 0.59 -20.92 -3.76
N ILE A 31 -0.45 -21.12 -4.58
CA ILE A 31 -1.44 -20.07 -4.88
C ILE A 31 -2.14 -19.59 -3.61
N ALA A 32 -2.42 -20.50 -2.67
CA ALA A 32 -3.06 -20.13 -1.41
C ALA A 32 -2.15 -19.20 -0.57
N THR A 33 -0.86 -19.56 -0.45
CA THR A 33 0.15 -18.75 0.22
C THR A 33 0.37 -17.41 -0.49
N ALA A 34 0.40 -17.38 -1.82
CA ALA A 34 0.53 -16.14 -2.57
C ALA A 34 -0.66 -15.20 -2.35
N ASN A 35 -1.89 -15.75 -2.35
CA ASN A 35 -3.09 -14.97 -2.09
C ASN A 35 -3.16 -14.48 -0.64
N GLU A 36 -2.78 -15.32 0.32
CA GLU A 36 -2.68 -14.91 1.73
C GLU A 36 -1.61 -13.83 1.93
N SER A 37 -0.46 -13.97 1.26
CA SER A 37 0.60 -12.96 1.30
C SER A 37 0.11 -11.62 0.74
N LEU A 38 -0.60 -11.63 -0.40
CA LEU A 38 -1.23 -10.45 -0.97
C LEU A 38 -2.24 -9.83 0.00
N TYR A 39 -3.12 -10.64 0.59
CA TYR A 39 -4.10 -10.17 1.58
C TYR A 39 -3.41 -9.52 2.78
N GLN A 40 -2.37 -10.14 3.35
CA GLN A 40 -1.61 -9.58 4.46
C GLN A 40 -0.88 -8.29 4.07
N SER A 41 -0.31 -8.22 2.87
CA SER A 41 0.30 -6.98 2.35
C SER A 41 -0.73 -5.86 2.27
N LYS A 42 -1.92 -6.10 1.68
CA LYS A 42 -3.01 -5.11 1.64
C LYS A 42 -3.41 -4.66 3.04
N LYS A 43 -3.55 -5.60 3.97
CA LYS A 43 -3.93 -5.34 5.36
C LYS A 43 -2.90 -4.49 6.10
N VAL A 44 -1.61 -4.77 5.94
CA VAL A 44 -0.54 -3.98 6.56
C VAL A 44 -0.54 -2.56 6.00
N THR A 45 -0.65 -2.39 4.69
CA THR A 45 -0.76 -1.06 4.07
C THR A 45 -1.99 -0.31 4.59
N TYR A 46 -3.15 -0.97 4.64
CA TYR A 46 -4.39 -0.40 5.17
C TYR A 46 -4.23 0.09 6.62
N GLN A 47 -3.65 -0.74 7.48
CA GLN A 47 -3.42 -0.39 8.89
C GLN A 47 -2.41 0.75 9.04
N MET A 48 -1.31 0.72 8.28
CA MET A 48 -0.27 1.73 8.33
C MET A 48 -0.80 3.11 7.94
N VAL A 49 -1.53 3.20 6.82
CA VAL A 49 -2.16 4.45 6.39
C VAL A 49 -3.13 4.98 7.44
N ASN A 50 -3.93 4.10 8.05
CA ASN A 50 -4.85 4.50 9.12
C ASN A 50 -4.10 5.07 10.33
N VAL A 51 -2.98 4.46 10.75
CA VAL A 51 -2.16 4.98 11.86
C VAL A 51 -1.62 6.36 11.53
N VAL A 52 -1.08 6.56 10.32
CA VAL A 52 -0.56 7.87 9.90
C VAL A 52 -1.68 8.91 9.86
N ASN A 53 -2.85 8.56 9.31
CA ASN A 53 -4.00 9.47 9.27
C ASN A 53 -4.52 9.83 10.68
N GLN A 54 -4.47 8.89 11.63
CA GLN A 54 -4.80 9.20 13.03
C GLN A 54 -3.81 10.20 13.64
N VAL A 55 -2.52 10.09 13.34
CA VAL A 55 -1.51 11.08 13.77
C VAL A 55 -1.76 12.44 13.11
N ILE A 56 -2.03 12.45 11.80
CA ILE A 56 -2.33 13.68 11.06
C ILE A 56 -3.53 14.40 11.70
N MET A 57 -4.63 13.69 11.92
CA MET A 57 -5.87 14.30 12.41
C MET A 57 -5.82 14.67 13.90
N ASN A 58 -5.17 13.85 14.73
CA ASN A 58 -5.21 14.02 16.18
C ASN A 58 -3.94 14.67 16.77
N ILE A 59 -2.91 14.90 15.96
CA ILE A 59 -1.67 15.56 16.40
C ILE A 59 -1.29 16.69 15.43
N SER A 60 -1.07 16.37 14.15
CA SER A 60 -0.57 17.35 13.17
C SER A 60 -1.60 18.43 12.77
N ASN A 61 -2.89 18.17 12.96
CA ASN A 61 -3.96 19.11 12.64
C ASN A 61 -4.65 19.66 13.90
N GLN A 62 -4.21 19.25 15.09
CA GLN A 62 -4.79 19.72 16.35
C GLN A 62 -4.14 21.02 16.82
N ASN A 63 -4.97 21.92 17.35
CA ASN A 63 -4.50 23.17 17.93
C ASN A 63 -4.25 22.99 19.43
N PHE A 64 -3.07 22.46 19.77
CA PHE A 64 -2.67 22.29 21.16
C PHE A 64 -2.43 23.64 21.84
N VAL A 65 -2.58 23.67 23.17
CA VAL A 65 -2.23 24.84 23.98
C VAL A 65 -0.72 24.91 24.21
N PRO A 66 -0.12 26.11 24.37
CA PRO A 66 1.33 26.26 24.59
C PRO A 66 1.89 25.49 25.79
N SER A 67 1.06 25.17 26.79
CA SER A 67 1.47 24.39 27.97
C SER A 67 1.74 22.92 27.67
N LEU A 68 1.27 22.39 26.54
CA LEU A 68 1.56 21.03 26.06
C LEU A 68 2.74 21.05 25.09
N SER A 69 3.90 21.46 25.58
CA SER A 69 5.09 21.80 24.77
C SER A 69 5.53 20.73 23.76
N LEU A 70 5.31 19.44 24.03
CA LEU A 70 5.66 18.35 23.12
C LEU A 70 4.81 18.31 21.85
N PHE A 71 3.58 18.82 21.89
CA PHE A 71 2.64 18.79 20.77
C PHE A 71 2.32 20.19 20.23
N TYR A 72 2.80 21.24 20.90
CA TYR A 72 2.54 22.62 20.49
C TYR A 72 3.54 23.10 19.43
N TYR A 73 3.01 23.60 18.32
CA TYR A 73 3.76 24.32 17.29
C TYR A 73 2.85 25.36 16.64
N ASN A 74 3.45 26.42 16.10
CA ASN A 74 2.71 27.48 15.42
C ASN A 74 2.38 27.07 13.98
N GLN A 75 1.22 26.45 13.78
CA GLN A 75 0.77 26.08 12.44
C GLN A 75 0.19 27.30 11.70
N SER A 76 0.97 27.90 10.80
CA SER A 76 0.52 29.03 9.97
C SER A 76 -0.05 28.63 8.60
N GLY A 77 0.15 27.39 8.17
CA GLY A 77 -0.32 26.85 6.88
C GLY A 77 -1.68 26.14 6.97
N PRO A 78 -2.21 25.65 5.83
CA PRO A 78 -3.40 24.81 5.83
C PRO A 78 -3.14 23.50 6.59
N LEU A 79 -4.22 22.83 6.99
CA LEU A 79 -4.13 21.51 7.62
C LEU A 79 -3.45 20.51 6.68
N MET A 80 -2.68 19.60 7.27
CA MET A 80 -2.06 18.51 6.56
C MET A 80 -3.15 17.58 6.01
N PRO A 81 -3.17 17.28 4.70
CA PRO A 81 -4.12 16.36 4.12
C PRO A 81 -3.84 14.93 4.60
N THR A 82 -4.89 14.10 4.67
CA THR A 82 -4.75 12.68 4.98
C THR A 82 -4.17 11.92 3.78
N LEU A 83 -3.44 10.85 4.07
CA LEU A 83 -3.01 9.89 3.06
C LEU A 83 -4.21 9.09 2.57
N CYS A 84 -4.23 8.80 1.28
CA CYS A 84 -5.19 7.86 0.71
C CYS A 84 -4.89 6.45 1.19
N ASN A 85 -5.93 5.78 1.68
CA ASN A 85 -5.86 4.35 1.93
C ASN A 85 -6.33 3.63 0.67
N PRO A 86 -5.48 2.92 -0.09
CA PRO A 86 -5.90 2.32 -1.35
C PRO A 86 -6.90 1.16 -1.17
N PHE A 87 -7.15 0.73 0.07
CA PHE A 87 -8.02 -0.40 0.38
C PHE A 87 -9.18 -0.01 1.29
N THR A 88 -10.30 -0.69 1.12
CA THR A 88 -11.43 -0.70 2.05
C THR A 88 -11.17 -1.66 3.23
N PRO A 89 -11.98 -1.63 4.32
CA PRO A 89 -11.79 -2.53 5.46
C PRO A 89 -11.85 -4.03 5.11
N ASP A 90 -12.57 -4.38 4.04
CA ASP A 90 -12.68 -5.72 3.46
C ASP A 90 -11.60 -6.03 2.39
N MET A 91 -10.56 -5.19 2.29
CA MET A 91 -9.38 -5.36 1.41
C MET A 91 -9.70 -5.32 -0.10
N MET A 92 -10.81 -4.67 -0.48
CA MET A 92 -11.06 -4.33 -1.87
C MET A 92 -10.32 -3.05 -2.23
N ASP A 93 -9.93 -2.94 -3.50
CA ASP A 93 -9.28 -1.73 -4.00
C ASP A 93 -10.29 -0.59 -4.09
N ARG A 94 -9.88 0.62 -3.73
CA ARG A 94 -10.70 1.83 -3.86
C ARG A 94 -9.93 2.96 -4.53
N GLN A 95 -10.70 3.84 -5.16
CA GLN A 95 -10.16 5.13 -5.61
C GLN A 95 -10.01 6.07 -4.41
N CYS A 96 -8.95 6.89 -4.45
CA CYS A 96 -8.76 7.97 -3.50
C CYS A 96 -9.79 9.08 -3.71
N GLU A 97 -10.28 9.66 -2.63
CA GLU A 97 -11.20 10.79 -2.65
C GLU A 97 -10.45 12.11 -2.90
N ALA A 98 -11.16 13.12 -3.38
CA ALA A 98 -10.58 14.44 -3.60
C ALA A 98 -10.03 15.02 -2.29
N GLY A 99 -8.73 15.36 -2.29
CA GLY A 99 -8.04 15.91 -1.13
C GLY A 99 -7.27 14.88 -0.29
N GLU A 100 -7.42 13.59 -0.56
CA GLU A 100 -6.48 12.58 -0.08
C GLU A 100 -5.19 12.62 -0.92
N VAL A 101 -4.05 12.37 -0.29
CA VAL A 101 -2.76 12.26 -0.98
C VAL A 101 -2.52 10.80 -1.37
N ASP A 102 -2.47 10.53 -2.67
CA ASP A 102 -2.10 9.22 -3.20
C ASP A 102 -0.58 8.96 -3.12
N PHE A 103 -0.18 7.72 -3.42
CA PHE A 103 1.22 7.31 -3.47
C PHE A 103 1.81 7.37 -4.89
N ASP A 104 1.02 7.71 -5.90
CA ASP A 104 1.42 7.64 -7.31
C ASP A 104 2.53 8.66 -7.63
N ASN A 105 2.57 9.76 -6.88
CA ASN A 105 3.55 10.83 -7.02
C ASN A 105 4.59 10.88 -5.89
N ALA A 106 4.68 9.83 -5.06
CA ALA A 106 5.69 9.76 -4.01
C ALA A 106 7.07 9.44 -4.62
N THR A 107 7.90 10.46 -4.87
CA THR A 107 9.29 10.28 -5.28
C THR A 107 10.15 9.84 -4.09
N GLN A 108 11.00 8.84 -4.29
CA GLN A 108 11.95 8.33 -3.29
C GLN A 108 13.18 9.22 -3.12
#